data_AF-A0A3R7UNB4-F1
#
_entry.id   AF-A0A3R7UNB4-F1
#
_cell.length_a   1.000
_cell.length_b   1.000
_cell.length_c   1.000
_cell.angle_alpha   90.00
_cell.angle_beta   90.00
_cell.angle_gamma   90.00
#
_symmetry.space_group_name_H-M   'P 1'
#
loop_
_entity.id
_entity.type
_entity.pdbx_description
1 polymer ?
#
loop_
_entity_poly.entity_id
_entity_poly.type
_entity_poly.pdbx_seq_one_letter_code
_entity_poly.pdbx_strand_id
1 'polypeptide(L)' 'MAVKQVRIEVRLPEGHWAGDVTRSHPSSVLRIEEHMPLQKGRGTARASCSEDITDTVANHPGIEE' A
#
# COMPACT_ATOMS: atom_id res chain seq x y z
N MET A 1 16.34 8.87 20.39
CA MET A 1 16.01 9.77 19.27
C MET A 1 14.49 9.82 19.15
N ALA A 2 13.88 11.00 19.05
CA ALA A 2 12.42 11.13 18.94
C ALA A 2 11.99 10.94 17.48
N VAL A 3 11.07 10.00 17.22
CA VAL A 3 10.47 9.80 15.91
C VAL A 3 9.42 10.89 15.69
N LYS A 4 9.55 11.66 14.60
CA LYS A 4 8.51 12.60 14.16
C LYS A 4 7.55 11.84 13.24
N GLN A 5 6.29 11.76 13.63
CA GLN A 5 5.25 11.10 12.85
C GLN A 5 4.33 12.16 12.22
N VAL A 6 4.08 12.04 10.93
CA VAL A 6 3.08 12.84 10.20
C VAL A 6 1.99 11.89 9.75
N ARG A 7 0.73 12.22 10.02
CA ARG A 7 -0.44 11.51 9.48
C ARG A 7 -0.96 12.28 8.28
N ILE A 8 -1.05 11.63 7.14
CA ILE A 8 -1.59 12.19 5.91
C ILE A 8 -2.78 11.32 5.51
N GLU A 9 -3.93 11.94 5.28
CA GLU A 9 -5.11 11.26 4.75
C GLU A 9 -5.24 11.61 3.27
N VAL A 10 -5.10 10.60 2.42
CA VAL A 10 -5.17 10.75 0.96
C VAL A 10 -6.10 9.71 0.37
N ARG A 11 -6.81 10.09 -0.68
CA ARG A 11 -7.47 9.14 -1.58
C ARG A 11 -6.51 8.84 -2.72
N LEU A 12 -5.97 7.63 -2.73
CA LEU A 12 -5.15 7.16 -3.84
C LEU A 12 -5.98 7.03 -5.12
N PRO A 13 -5.39 7.33 -6.30
CA PRO A 13 -6.09 7.26 -7.58
C PRO A 13 -6.58 5.83 -7.87
N GLU A 14 -7.49 5.72 -8.83
CA GLU A 14 -7.89 4.42 -9.37
C GLU A 14 -6.72 3.77 -10.12
N GLY A 15 -6.56 2.45 -9.99
CA GLY A 15 -5.43 1.69 -10.51
C GLY A 15 -4.22 1.64 -9.56
N HIS A 16 -4.22 2.40 -8.46
CA HIS A 16 -3.16 2.32 -7.46
C HIS A 16 -3.43 1.18 -6.49
N TRP A 17 -2.54 0.19 -6.44
CA TRP A 17 -2.74 -1.06 -5.68
C TRP A 17 -3.17 -0.83 -4.22
N ALA A 18 -2.46 0.01 -3.47
CA ALA A 18 -2.79 0.27 -2.07
C ALA A 18 -4.19 0.91 -1.90
N GLY A 19 -4.63 1.71 -2.87
CA GLY A 19 -5.95 2.34 -2.86
C GLY A 19 -7.07 1.37 -3.23
N ASP A 20 -6.86 0.57 -4.28
CA ASP A 20 -7.84 -0.40 -4.76
C ASP A 20 -8.03 -1.57 -3.77
N VAL A 21 -6.94 -2.06 -3.19
CA VAL A 21 -6.97 -3.12 -2.17
C VAL A 21 -7.70 -2.64 -0.90
N THR A 22 -7.41 -1.42 -0.41
CA THR A 22 -8.11 -0.90 0.78
C THR A 22 -9.58 -0.55 0.51
N ARG A 23 -9.94 -0.13 -0.71
CA ARG A 23 -11.34 0.08 -1.11
C ARG A 23 -12.15 -1.23 -1.15
N SER A 24 -11.53 -2.33 -1.58
CA SER A 24 -12.18 -3.65 -1.60
C SER A 24 -12.27 -4.30 -0.20
N HIS A 25 -11.46 -3.84 0.76
CA HIS A 25 -11.39 -4.36 2.13
C HIS A 25 -11.55 -3.22 3.15
N PRO A 26 -12.73 -2.59 3.25
CA PRO A 26 -12.94 -1.34 4.00
C PRO A 26 -12.78 -1.48 5.53
N SER A 27 -12.83 -2.71 6.07
CA SER A 27 -12.57 -3.02 7.48
C SER A 27 -11.09 -3.25 7.78
N SER A 28 -10.27 -3.43 6.75
CA SER A 28 -8.85 -3.78 6.91
C SER A 28 -7.99 -2.55 7.20
N VAL A 29 -6.99 -2.73 8.06
CA VAL A 29 -5.93 -1.74 8.27
C VAL A 29 -4.67 -2.22 7.58
N LEU A 30 -4.37 -1.60 6.43
CA LEU A 30 -3.16 -1.86 5.67
C LEU A 30 -2.03 -0.92 6.10
N ARG A 31 -0.96 -1.48 6.66
CA ARG A 31 0.27 -0.76 6.96
C ARG A 31 1.30 -1.06 5.89
N ILE A 32 1.79 -0.02 5.23
CA ILE A 32 2.74 -0.13 4.13
C ILE A 32 4.01 0.64 4.50
N GLU A 33 5.12 -0.07 4.47
CA GLU A 33 6.46 0.50 4.52
C GLU A 33 7.01 0.51 3.10
N GLU A 34 7.03 1.69 2.48
CA GLU A 34 7.57 1.87 1.13
C GLU A 34 9.00 2.39 1.17
N HIS A 35 9.87 1.74 0.40
CA HIS A 35 11.18 2.24 0.05
C HIS A 35 11.13 2.57 -1.45
N MET A 36 11.31 3.85 -1.80
CA MET A 36 11.20 4.36 -3.18
C MET A 36 12.56 4.75 -3.79
N PRO A 37 13.53 3.82 -3.93
CA PRO A 37 14.84 4.14 -4.47
C PRO A 37 14.90 4.13 -6.02
N LEU A 38 13.84 3.72 -6.71
CA LEU A 38 13.84 3.53 -8.16
C LEU A 38 13.30 4.77 -8.89
N GLN A 39 13.74 4.96 -10.14
CA GLN A 39 13.23 6.06 -10.98
C GLN A 39 11.75 5.91 -11.30
N LYS A 40 11.09 7.04 -11.61
CA LYS A 40 9.67 7.13 -12.01
C LYS A 40 8.68 6.70 -10.92
N GLY A 41 9.03 6.87 -9.64
CA GLY A 41 8.13 6.54 -8.54
C GLY A 41 7.93 5.04 -8.36
N ARG A 42 8.95 4.25 -8.69
CA ARG A 42 8.96 2.81 -8.40
C ARG A 42 9.71 2.56 -7.09
N GLY A 43 9.38 1.46 -6.43
CA GLY A 43 10.01 1.09 -5.18
C GLY A 43 9.70 -0.34 -4.78
N THR A 44 10.17 -0.70 -3.59
CA THR A 44 9.75 -1.93 -2.91
C THR A 44 8.87 -1.55 -1.73
N ALA A 45 7.84 -2.35 -1.47
CA ALA A 45 6.94 -2.15 -0.35
C ALA A 45 6.92 -3.42 0.50
N ARG A 46 6.87 -3.25 1.82
CA ARG A 46 6.44 -4.29 2.75
C ARG A 46 5.09 -3.89 3.30
N ALA A 47 4.13 -4.80 3.24
CA ALA A 47 2.80 -4.56 3.75
C ALA A 47 2.45 -5.56 4.85
N SER A 48 1.74 -5.08 5.86
CA SER A 48 1.05 -5.91 6.85
C SER A 48 -0.40 -5.46 6.92
N CYS A 49 -1.31 -6.43 7.09
CA CYS A 49 -2.73 -6.18 7.12
C CYS A 49 -3.35 -6.84 8.34
N SER A 50 -4.45 -6.26 8.84
CA SER A 50 -5.26 -6.87 9.90
C SER A 50 -6.11 -8.05 9.42
N GLU A 51 -6.23 -8.23 8.11
CA GLU A 51 -7.01 -9.29 7.44
C GLU A 51 -6.13 -9.98 6.38
N ASP A 52 -6.44 -11.23 6.02
CA ASP A 52 -5.77 -11.89 4.90
C ASP A 52 -6.29 -11.34 3.57
N ILE A 53 -5.40 -10.63 2.86
CA ILE A 53 -5.67 -9.99 1.57
C ILE A 53 -4.67 -10.45 0.50
N THR A 54 -3.97 -11.55 0.76
CA THR A 54 -2.83 -12.01 -0.05
C THR A 54 -3.23 -12.16 -1.51
N ASP A 55 -4.36 -12.81 -1.78
CA ASP A 55 -4.85 -13.03 -3.13
C ASP A 55 -5.24 -11.73 -3.84
N THR A 56 -5.89 -10.79 -3.13
CA THR A 56 -6.26 -9.49 -3.70
C THR A 56 -5.03 -8.69 -4.10
N VAL A 57 -3.98 -8.71 -3.26
CA VAL A 57 -2.72 -8.02 -3.51
C VAL A 57 -1.98 -8.69 -4.68
N ALA A 58 -1.78 -10.00 -4.64
CA ALA A 58 -1.03 -10.75 -5.66
C ALA A 58 -1.65 -10.66 -7.06
N ASN A 59 -2.97 -10.54 -7.16
CA ASN A 59 -3.69 -10.42 -8.44
C ASN A 59 -3.88 -8.97 -8.91
N HIS A 60 -3.37 -7.97 -8.18
CA HIS A 60 -3.59 -6.57 -8.54
C HIS A 60 -2.70 -6.16 -9.74
N PRO A 61 -3.25 -5.58 -10.84
CA PRO A 61 -2.47 -5.23 -12.04
C PRO A 61 -1.34 -4.21 -11.82
N GLY A 62 -1.43 -3.42 -10.75
CA GLY A 62 -0.43 -2.44 -10.35
C GLY A 62 0.73 -2.99 -9.51
N ILE A 63 0.79 -4.31 -9.26
CA ILE A 63 1.91 -4.97 -8.59
C ILE A 63 2.71 -5.77 -9.62
N GLU A 64 4.01 -5.53 -9.64
CA GLU A 64 4.97 -6.28 -10.46
C GLU A 64 5.68 -7.33 -9.58
N GLU A 65 6.12 -8.44 -10.18
CA GLU A 65 6.85 -9.52 -9.50
C GLU A 65 8.27 -9.10 -9.07
#